data_AF-A0A812FUS5-F1
#
_entry.id   AF-A0A812FUS5-F1
#
_cell.length_a   1.000
_cell.length_b   1.000
_cell.length_c   1.000
_cell.angle_alpha   90.00
_cell.angle_beta   90.00
_cell.angle_gamma   90.00
#
_symmetry.space_group_name_H-M   'P 1'
#
loop_
_entity.id
_entity.type
_entity.pdbx_description
1 polymer ?
#
loop_
_entity_poly.entity_id
_entity_poly.type
_entity_poly.pdbx_seq_one_letter_code
_entity_poly.pdbx_strand_id
1 'polypeptide(L)'
;MKRALCYSLICASPLAYSSTLNIHIEGQQLRFENALSLGASSYTLSDWTVAGGLTPTKRFLPGAYLSNKPDKITLSSASGQNVEAPISVNGLQYNVSSNSYTRTDNALVSPTCTISQVSGNTVHLEDGTTQTCNADFSLDYTESVTPFYFYRPTFNLDTAALLAAFNGKPKGVYAGTIQADIKYYYESLGGALTYRVIPEVFTVNVNYVPNTLESIKVSGDGIMEPVYDTDNHTVSADTTFNITALGQFSTGLYITLLSHDFELKSSVGETTIPFSVTCLQSNCEDQEWIKDGVSQLESDETSYTIDTPSNIINFDLNVSYQDIPSTEVETGAYTGSFTVMFEELY
;
A
#
# COMPACT_ATOMS: atom_id res chain seq x y z
N MET A 1 37.76 37.55 -26.39
CA MET A 1 37.22 37.34 -25.02
C MET A 1 35.70 37.54 -25.04
N LYS A 2 34.92 36.49 -25.34
CA LYS A 2 33.44 36.53 -25.33
C LYS A 2 32.89 35.13 -25.07
N ARG A 3 33.09 34.57 -23.87
CA ARG A 3 32.49 33.28 -23.43
C ARG A 3 32.40 33.17 -21.90
N ALA A 4 31.95 34.21 -21.21
CA ALA A 4 31.88 34.18 -19.74
C ALA A 4 30.61 34.85 -19.19
N LEU A 5 29.45 34.65 -19.83
CA LEU A 5 28.19 35.26 -19.36
C LEU A 5 26.95 34.42 -19.71
N CYS A 6 26.96 33.12 -19.44
CA CYS A 6 25.74 32.28 -19.55
C CYS A 6 25.56 31.23 -18.43
N TYR A 7 26.46 31.15 -17.44
CA TYR A 7 26.38 30.11 -16.40
C TYR A 7 25.71 30.54 -15.09
N SER A 8 25.24 31.79 -14.99
CA SER A 8 24.71 32.36 -13.73
C SER A 8 23.18 32.28 -13.57
N LEU A 9 22.45 31.65 -14.50
CA LEU A 9 20.97 31.69 -14.54
C LEU A 9 20.24 30.40 -14.13
N ILE A 10 20.93 29.41 -13.55
CA ILE A 10 20.32 28.10 -13.22
C ILE A 10 20.04 27.91 -11.70
N CYS A 11 20.48 28.80 -10.81
CA CYS A 11 20.35 28.58 -9.35
C CYS A 11 19.29 29.43 -8.64
N ALA A 12 18.27 29.92 -9.34
CA ALA A 12 17.13 30.61 -8.73
C ALA A 12 15.80 30.00 -9.19
N SER A 13 15.68 28.67 -9.16
CA SER A 13 14.35 28.07 -9.07
C SER A 13 13.81 28.38 -7.67
N PRO A 14 12.66 29.06 -7.51
CA PRO A 14 12.01 29.09 -6.21
C PRO A 14 11.82 27.65 -5.77
N LEU A 15 12.26 27.31 -4.55
CA LEU A 15 11.90 26.06 -3.92
C LEU A 15 10.36 26.09 -3.78
N ALA A 16 9.68 25.49 -4.74
CA ALA A 16 8.26 25.20 -4.62
C ALA A 16 8.15 24.10 -3.56
N TYR A 17 7.94 24.52 -2.31
CA TYR A 17 7.61 23.59 -1.26
C TYR A 17 6.20 23.09 -1.54
N SER A 18 6.07 21.77 -1.69
CA SER A 18 4.79 21.11 -1.83
C SER A 18 4.60 20.18 -0.64
N SER A 19 3.49 20.35 0.05
CA SER A 19 3.02 19.40 1.05
C SER A 19 2.74 18.06 0.34
N THR A 20 3.58 17.05 0.56
CA THR A 20 3.50 15.77 -0.17
C THR A 20 3.05 14.65 0.76
N LEU A 21 1.98 13.94 0.40
CA LEU A 21 1.54 12.69 1.02
C LEU A 21 2.17 11.51 0.27
N ASN A 22 2.84 10.62 1.00
CA ASN A 22 3.42 9.40 0.46
C ASN A 22 2.69 8.17 1.03
N ILE A 23 2.17 7.34 0.14
CA ILE A 23 1.44 6.10 0.44
C ILE A 23 2.16 4.95 -0.24
N HIS A 24 2.29 3.84 0.47
CA HIS A 24 2.75 2.59 -0.09
C HIS A 24 1.62 1.57 -0.05
N ILE A 25 1.34 0.94 -1.20
CA ILE A 25 0.36 -0.13 -1.33
C ILE A 25 1.09 -1.35 -1.85
N GLU A 26 1.01 -2.45 -1.10
CA GLU A 26 1.61 -3.73 -1.43
C GLU A 26 0.55 -4.82 -1.24
N GLY A 27 0.11 -5.43 -2.36
CA GLY A 27 -1.08 -6.29 -2.37
C GLY A 27 -2.30 -5.56 -1.78
N GLN A 28 -2.82 -6.11 -0.68
CA GLN A 28 -3.98 -5.57 0.06
C GLN A 28 -3.59 -4.71 1.28
N GLN A 29 -2.29 -4.49 1.50
CA GLN A 29 -1.81 -3.67 2.60
C GLN A 29 -1.59 -2.22 2.13
N LEU A 30 -2.08 -1.28 2.92
CA LEU A 30 -1.86 0.16 2.73
C LEU A 30 -1.12 0.73 3.93
N ARG A 31 -0.02 1.40 3.65
CA ARG A 31 0.83 2.08 4.63
C ARG A 31 0.99 3.55 4.27
N PHE A 32 0.87 4.41 5.27
CA PHE A 32 1.26 5.81 5.14
C PHE A 32 2.71 5.99 5.55
N GLU A 33 3.52 6.64 4.71
CA GLU A 33 4.92 6.92 5.04
C GLU A 33 5.07 8.22 5.86
N ASN A 34 4.14 9.17 5.71
CA ASN A 34 4.23 10.48 6.35
C ASN A 34 2.86 11.10 6.69
N ALA A 35 1.93 10.29 7.16
CA ALA A 35 0.64 10.75 7.66
C ALA A 35 0.37 10.32 9.11
N LEU A 36 -0.34 11.17 9.85
CA LEU A 36 -0.80 10.94 11.22
C LEU A 36 -2.32 10.91 11.24
N SER A 37 -2.91 9.94 11.93
CA SER A 37 -4.36 9.88 12.09
C SER A 37 -4.84 10.97 13.05
N LEU A 38 -5.91 11.66 12.66
CA LEU A 38 -6.69 12.56 13.50
C LEU A 38 -7.99 11.89 14.02
N GLY A 39 -8.21 10.61 13.67
CA GLY A 39 -9.40 9.82 13.99
C GLY A 39 -10.17 9.36 12.74
N ALA A 40 -10.92 8.25 12.85
CA ALA A 40 -11.72 7.63 11.79
C ALA A 40 -11.01 7.58 10.41
N SER A 41 -11.34 8.52 9.51
CA SER A 41 -10.79 8.62 8.15
C SER A 41 -10.06 9.94 7.89
N SER A 42 -9.77 10.71 8.94
CA SER A 42 -9.11 12.02 8.88
C SER A 42 -7.64 11.88 9.24
N TYR A 43 -6.80 12.53 8.44
CA TYR A 43 -5.35 12.47 8.53
C TYR A 43 -4.73 13.85 8.33
N THR A 44 -3.49 13.99 8.77
CA THR A 44 -2.64 15.14 8.47
C THR A 44 -1.22 14.68 8.17
N LEU A 45 -0.43 15.51 7.50
CA LEU A 45 0.98 15.18 7.28
C LEU A 45 1.76 15.18 8.60
N SER A 46 2.75 14.31 8.73
CA SER A 46 3.67 14.34 9.87
C SER A 46 4.51 15.62 9.88
N ASP A 47 4.84 16.13 8.71
CA ASP A 47 5.68 17.31 8.52
C ASP A 47 4.87 18.60 8.47
N TRP A 48 5.55 19.68 8.85
CA TRP A 48 5.03 21.03 8.84
C TRP A 48 5.65 21.83 7.70
N THR A 49 4.81 22.57 6.97
CA THR A 49 5.27 23.56 5.98
C THR A 49 5.56 24.88 6.68
N VAL A 50 6.74 25.45 6.42
CA VAL A 50 7.15 26.73 7.02
C VAL A 50 6.51 27.89 6.26
N ALA A 51 5.79 28.75 6.96
CA ALA A 51 5.17 29.93 6.38
C ALA A 51 6.18 31.08 6.21
N GLY A 52 6.36 31.54 4.97
CA GLY A 52 7.31 32.60 4.63
C GLY A 52 6.68 33.98 4.48
N GLY A 53 7.38 35.00 4.98
CA GLY A 53 7.10 36.41 4.66
C GLY A 53 5.73 36.92 5.07
N LEU A 54 5.14 36.40 6.16
CA LEU A 54 3.84 36.83 6.66
C LEU A 54 3.91 38.23 7.28
N THR A 55 2.81 38.98 7.17
CA THR A 55 2.70 40.32 7.75
C THR A 55 2.43 40.21 9.26
N PRO A 56 3.21 40.89 10.12
CA PRO A 56 2.91 40.97 11.55
C PRO A 56 1.54 41.60 11.80
N THR A 57 0.81 41.09 12.80
CA THR A 57 -0.55 41.51 13.12
C THR A 57 -0.82 41.47 14.63
N LYS A 58 -1.78 42.26 15.09
CA LYS A 58 -2.35 42.16 16.44
C LYS A 58 -3.59 41.26 16.52
N ARG A 59 -4.14 40.84 15.39
CA ARG A 59 -5.24 39.89 15.31
C ARG A 59 -5.08 38.96 14.14
N PHE A 60 -5.19 37.67 14.39
CA PHE A 60 -5.19 36.61 13.38
C PHE A 60 -6.55 35.93 13.40
N LEU A 61 -7.21 35.88 12.25
CA LEU A 61 -8.41 35.07 12.07
C LEU A 61 -8.06 33.93 11.09
N PRO A 62 -7.95 32.69 11.60
CA PRO A 62 -7.62 31.53 10.79
C PRO A 62 -8.67 31.30 9.70
N GLY A 63 -8.21 31.05 8.48
CA GLY A 63 -9.06 30.59 7.39
C GLY A 63 -8.47 29.35 6.73
N ALA A 64 -9.29 28.60 6.02
CA ALA A 64 -8.87 27.43 5.27
C ALA A 64 -8.68 27.79 3.78
N TYR A 65 -8.89 26.83 2.88
CA TYR A 65 -8.68 26.99 1.45
C TYR A 65 -9.62 28.03 0.80
N LEU A 66 -9.16 28.68 -0.27
CA LEU A 66 -9.90 29.71 -1.01
C LEU A 66 -10.95 29.10 -1.96
N SER A 67 -10.57 28.01 -2.64
CA SER A 67 -11.34 27.27 -3.64
C SER A 67 -10.57 26.00 -4.04
N ASN A 68 -11.24 25.00 -4.62
CA ASN A 68 -10.69 23.71 -5.09
C ASN A 68 -10.36 22.72 -3.96
N LYS A 69 -11.40 22.27 -3.25
CA LYS A 69 -11.32 21.06 -2.41
C LYS A 69 -11.97 19.91 -3.17
N PRO A 70 -11.23 19.20 -4.04
CA PRO A 70 -11.80 18.06 -4.72
C PRO A 70 -11.96 16.90 -3.73
N ASP A 71 -13.02 16.12 -3.90
CA ASP A 71 -13.27 14.91 -3.10
C ASP A 71 -12.40 13.72 -3.56
N LYS A 72 -11.79 13.85 -4.74
CA LYS A 72 -10.93 12.85 -5.37
C LYS A 72 -9.74 13.52 -6.05
N ILE A 73 -8.67 12.76 -6.20
CA ILE A 73 -7.48 13.18 -6.94
C ILE A 73 -7.19 12.19 -8.06
N THR A 74 -6.96 12.69 -9.27
CA THR A 74 -6.47 11.89 -10.38
C THR A 74 -4.96 11.68 -10.19
N LEU A 75 -4.55 10.43 -9.97
CA LEU A 75 -3.15 10.03 -9.91
C LEU A 75 -2.75 9.41 -11.25
N SER A 76 -1.63 9.85 -11.82
CA SER A 76 -1.12 9.38 -13.10
C SER A 76 0.21 8.65 -12.94
N SER A 77 0.38 7.53 -13.64
CA SER A 77 1.67 6.83 -13.74
C SER A 77 2.52 7.38 -14.88
N ALA A 78 3.82 7.07 -14.86
CA ALA A 78 4.72 7.37 -15.98
C ALA A 78 4.31 6.67 -17.30
N SER A 79 3.54 5.58 -17.23
CA SER A 79 2.99 4.87 -18.39
C SER A 79 1.66 5.46 -18.90
N GLY A 80 1.16 6.55 -18.31
CA GLY A 80 -0.09 7.21 -18.69
C GLY A 80 -1.35 6.53 -18.13
N GLN A 81 -1.22 5.64 -17.16
CA GLN A 81 -2.36 5.05 -16.46
C GLN A 81 -2.87 5.98 -15.38
N ASN A 82 -4.19 6.10 -15.27
CA ASN A 82 -4.84 6.99 -14.30
C ASN A 82 -5.63 6.20 -13.26
N VAL A 83 -5.63 6.72 -12.04
CA VAL A 83 -6.42 6.24 -10.89
C VAL A 83 -7.14 7.43 -10.25
N GLU A 84 -8.45 7.33 -10.10
CA GLU A 84 -9.25 8.29 -9.33
C GLU A 84 -9.21 7.90 -7.85
N ALA A 85 -8.29 8.49 -7.10
CA ALA A 85 -8.10 8.17 -5.69
C ALA A 85 -9.05 8.99 -4.80
N PRO A 86 -9.79 8.37 -3.86
CA PRO A 86 -10.74 9.04 -2.96
C PRO A 86 -10.03 9.76 -1.82
N ILE A 87 -9.27 10.80 -2.17
CA ILE A 87 -8.50 11.63 -1.25
C ILE A 87 -9.05 13.05 -1.33
N SER A 88 -9.64 13.50 -0.23
CA SER A 88 -10.27 14.81 -0.13
C SER A 88 -9.47 15.72 0.79
N VAL A 89 -8.97 16.84 0.27
CA VAL A 89 -8.24 17.82 1.08
C VAL A 89 -9.27 18.73 1.75
N ASN A 90 -9.58 18.44 3.01
CA ASN A 90 -10.77 18.96 3.67
C ASN A 90 -10.47 19.93 4.85
N GLY A 91 -9.20 20.14 5.19
CA GLY A 91 -8.86 21.04 6.27
C GLY A 91 -7.39 21.43 6.33
N LEU A 92 -7.06 22.15 7.39
CA LEU A 92 -5.76 22.80 7.57
C LEU A 92 -5.47 22.94 9.06
N GLN A 93 -4.23 22.67 9.44
CA GLN A 93 -3.70 23.02 10.74
C GLN A 93 -2.71 24.17 10.62
N TYR A 94 -2.81 25.15 11.53
CA TYR A 94 -1.79 26.17 11.75
C TYR A 94 -1.10 25.92 13.08
N ASN A 95 0.20 26.18 13.13
CA ASN A 95 0.95 26.25 14.38
C ASN A 95 1.37 27.70 14.64
N VAL A 96 0.79 28.29 15.68
CA VAL A 96 1.07 29.68 16.10
C VAL A 96 2.32 29.80 16.97
N SER A 97 3.06 28.70 17.16
CA SER A 97 4.29 28.63 17.96
C SER A 97 4.05 29.19 19.38
N SER A 98 5.05 29.82 19.99
CA SER A 98 4.99 30.37 21.34
C SER A 98 4.31 31.75 21.44
N ASN A 99 3.51 32.16 20.45
CA ASN A 99 2.80 33.44 20.51
C ASN A 99 1.77 33.40 21.64
N SER A 100 1.80 34.37 22.56
CA SER A 100 0.76 34.52 23.57
C SER A 100 -0.44 35.23 22.96
N TYR A 101 -1.62 34.63 23.05
CA TYR A 101 -2.85 35.17 22.48
C TYR A 101 -4.02 35.07 23.46
N THR A 102 -5.02 35.93 23.23
CA THR A 102 -6.37 35.78 23.77
C THR A 102 -7.28 35.29 22.65
N ARG A 103 -7.99 34.19 22.89
CA ARG A 103 -9.01 33.72 21.95
C ARG A 103 -10.25 34.60 22.10
N THR A 104 -10.74 35.14 20.98
CA THR A 104 -11.96 35.94 20.91
C THR A 104 -12.97 35.21 20.03
N ASP A 105 -14.01 34.64 20.63
CA ASP A 105 -15.06 33.91 19.92
C ASP A 105 -16.05 34.89 19.26
N ASN A 106 -15.82 35.17 17.98
CA ASN A 106 -16.68 36.00 17.16
C ASN A 106 -16.50 35.64 15.68
N ALA A 107 -17.57 35.21 15.02
CA ALA A 107 -17.59 34.88 13.61
C ALA A 107 -17.57 36.16 12.75
N LEU A 108 -16.40 36.80 12.66
CA LEU A 108 -16.20 38.04 11.90
C LEU A 108 -16.32 37.85 10.38
N VAL A 109 -16.14 36.61 9.90
CA VAL A 109 -16.14 36.27 8.46
C VAL A 109 -16.92 34.98 8.25
N SER A 110 -17.81 34.98 7.25
CA SER A 110 -18.57 33.79 6.83
C SER A 110 -18.04 33.19 5.51
N PRO A 111 -18.28 31.90 5.25
CA PRO A 111 -18.84 30.90 6.17
C PRO A 111 -17.81 30.43 7.22
N THR A 112 -18.30 29.86 8.32
CA THR A 112 -17.47 29.24 9.36
C THR A 112 -17.23 27.76 9.05
N CYS A 113 -16.06 27.24 9.40
CA CYS A 113 -15.75 25.81 9.25
C CYS A 113 -16.62 24.97 10.20
N THR A 114 -17.00 23.76 9.78
CA THR A 114 -17.70 22.79 10.64
C THR A 114 -16.89 22.47 11.89
N ILE A 115 -15.56 22.36 11.75
CA ILE A 115 -14.63 22.26 12.87
C ILE A 115 -13.71 23.49 12.85
N SER A 116 -13.73 24.25 13.93
CA SER A 116 -12.77 25.31 14.24
C SER A 116 -12.37 25.21 15.70
N GLN A 117 -11.15 24.72 15.95
CA GLN A 117 -10.65 24.52 17.31
C GLN A 117 -9.22 24.98 17.47
N VAL A 118 -8.85 25.33 18.69
CA VAL A 118 -7.48 25.60 19.09
C VAL A 118 -7.12 24.69 20.27
N SER A 119 -6.02 23.96 20.15
CA SER A 119 -5.49 23.07 21.18
C SER A 119 -3.99 23.29 21.32
N GLY A 120 -3.57 23.79 22.48
CA GLY A 120 -2.22 24.33 22.66
C GLY A 120 -1.93 25.38 21.59
N ASN A 121 -0.82 25.23 20.87
CA ASN A 121 -0.42 26.17 19.83
C ASN A 121 -0.93 25.78 18.42
N THR A 122 -1.81 24.78 18.33
CA THR A 122 -2.34 24.30 17.05
C THR A 122 -3.78 24.76 16.86
N VAL A 123 -4.03 25.47 15.77
CA VAL A 123 -5.39 25.72 15.27
C VAL A 123 -5.71 24.65 14.25
N HIS A 124 -6.86 23.99 14.39
CA HIS A 124 -7.35 22.98 13.43
C HIS A 124 -8.67 23.46 12.84
N LEU A 125 -8.71 23.55 11.50
CA LEU A 125 -9.87 23.90 10.72
C LEU A 125 -10.23 22.74 9.80
N GLU A 126 -11.50 22.35 9.76
CA GLU A 126 -11.98 21.29 8.88
C GLU A 126 -13.38 21.60 8.38
N ASP A 127 -13.59 21.40 7.08
CA ASP A 127 -14.90 21.52 6.47
C ASP A 127 -14.98 20.70 5.18
N GLY A 128 -15.93 19.77 5.13
CA GLY A 128 -16.18 18.92 3.95
C GLY A 128 -17.34 19.37 3.07
N THR A 129 -18.00 20.50 3.37
CA THR A 129 -19.24 20.90 2.68
C THR A 129 -19.08 22.19 1.88
N THR A 130 -18.23 23.09 2.34
CA THR A 130 -17.96 24.39 1.76
C THR A 130 -16.57 24.42 1.14
N GLN A 131 -16.44 25.12 0.01
CA GLN A 131 -15.18 25.28 -0.70
C GLN A 131 -14.17 26.18 0.04
N THR A 132 -14.68 27.08 0.87
CA THR A 132 -13.87 28.00 1.70
C THR A 132 -14.59 28.18 3.03
N CYS A 133 -13.83 28.23 4.13
CA CYS A 133 -14.37 28.41 5.47
C CYS A 133 -13.35 29.13 6.36
N ASN A 134 -13.84 29.69 7.46
CA ASN A 134 -13.03 30.44 8.43
C ASN A 134 -13.31 29.96 9.86
N ALA A 135 -12.40 30.23 10.78
CA ALA A 135 -12.68 30.03 12.18
C ALA A 135 -13.83 30.94 12.64
N ASP A 136 -14.60 30.45 13.61
CA ASP A 136 -15.58 31.22 14.37
C ASP A 136 -14.94 32.07 15.49
N PHE A 137 -13.60 32.12 15.54
CA PHE A 137 -12.82 32.90 16.50
C PHE A 137 -11.63 33.60 15.84
N SER A 138 -11.10 34.61 16.54
CA SER A 138 -9.78 35.19 16.27
C SER A 138 -8.82 34.96 17.44
N LEU A 139 -7.53 35.05 17.15
CA LEU A 139 -6.46 35.10 18.11
C LEU A 139 -5.94 36.54 18.18
N ASP A 140 -6.12 37.18 19.33
CA ASP A 140 -5.75 38.57 19.57
C ASP A 140 -4.45 38.62 20.39
N TYR A 141 -3.49 39.43 19.94
CA TYR A 141 -2.16 39.57 20.51
C TYR A 141 -1.99 40.96 21.14
N THR A 142 -1.22 41.05 22.23
CA THR A 142 -0.91 42.32 22.88
C THR A 142 0.00 43.21 22.01
N GLU A 143 0.95 42.56 21.32
CA GLU A 143 1.90 43.17 20.41
C GLU A 143 1.75 42.61 18.99
N SER A 144 2.29 43.34 18.01
CA SER A 144 2.26 42.88 16.62
C SER A 144 3.24 41.71 16.43
N VAL A 145 2.72 40.53 16.09
CA VAL A 145 3.51 39.29 15.90
C VAL A 145 3.22 38.64 14.55
N THR A 146 4.13 37.76 14.10
CA THR A 146 3.85 36.86 12.97
C THR A 146 2.71 35.92 13.38
N PRO A 147 1.59 35.85 12.63
CA PRO A 147 0.37 35.18 13.10
C PRO A 147 0.53 33.67 13.32
N PHE A 148 1.31 33.01 12.45
CA PHE A 148 1.68 31.61 12.55
C PHE A 148 3.04 31.37 11.88
N TYR A 149 3.68 30.25 12.19
CA TYR A 149 4.99 29.91 11.63
C TYR A 149 4.93 28.68 10.75
N PHE A 150 3.96 27.80 11.00
CA PHE A 150 3.81 26.56 10.26
C PHE A 150 2.36 26.29 9.93
N TYR A 151 2.15 25.56 8.84
CA TYR A 151 0.85 25.00 8.49
C TYR A 151 1.02 23.62 7.86
N ARG A 152 -0.03 22.82 7.86
CA ARG A 152 -0.07 21.54 7.14
C ARG A 152 -1.52 21.18 6.77
N PRO A 153 -1.73 20.52 5.63
CA PRO A 153 -3.07 20.10 5.22
C PRO A 153 -3.60 19.00 6.12
N THR A 154 -4.93 18.94 6.20
CA THR A 154 -5.65 17.75 6.66
C THR A 154 -6.51 17.24 5.52
N PHE A 155 -6.68 15.94 5.46
CA PHE A 155 -7.36 15.25 4.38
C PHE A 155 -8.12 14.05 4.91
N ASN A 156 -9.24 13.75 4.25
CA ASN A 156 -9.97 12.50 4.48
C ASN A 156 -9.65 11.50 3.39
N LEU A 157 -9.45 10.25 3.81
CA LEU A 157 -9.14 9.13 2.94
C LEU A 157 -9.84 7.87 3.46
N ASP A 158 -10.56 7.20 2.57
CA ASP A 158 -11.06 5.84 2.81
C ASP A 158 -10.04 4.84 2.26
N THR A 159 -9.38 4.10 3.16
CA THR A 159 -8.30 3.18 2.82
C THR A 159 -8.81 2.00 1.98
N ALA A 160 -10.01 1.51 2.25
CA ALA A 160 -10.61 0.41 1.50
C ALA A 160 -11.00 0.86 0.09
N ALA A 161 -11.59 2.05 -0.04
CA ALA A 161 -11.90 2.63 -1.35
C ALA A 161 -10.64 2.98 -2.15
N LEU A 162 -9.55 3.40 -1.49
CA LEU A 162 -8.27 3.64 -2.15
C LEU A 162 -7.67 2.33 -2.68
N LEU A 163 -7.61 1.28 -1.86
CA LEU A 163 -7.13 -0.05 -2.29
C LEU A 163 -7.93 -0.55 -3.50
N ALA A 164 -9.26 -0.47 -3.43
CA ALA A 164 -10.14 -0.86 -4.54
C ALA A 164 -9.88 -0.06 -5.83
N ALA A 165 -9.51 1.22 -5.74
CA ALA A 165 -9.19 2.05 -6.91
C ALA A 165 -7.89 1.63 -7.62
N PHE A 166 -6.98 0.98 -6.89
CA PHE A 166 -5.70 0.47 -7.42
C PHE A 166 -5.78 -0.97 -7.94
N ASN A 167 -6.86 -1.70 -7.70
CA ASN A 167 -7.03 -3.06 -8.20
C ASN A 167 -6.89 -3.15 -9.73
N GLY A 168 -6.07 -4.10 -10.19
CA GLY A 168 -5.81 -4.33 -11.61
C GLY A 168 -4.95 -3.25 -12.29
N LYS A 169 -4.40 -2.30 -11.52
CA LYS A 169 -3.46 -1.31 -12.06
C LYS A 169 -2.08 -1.93 -12.22
N PRO A 170 -1.25 -1.47 -13.16
CA PRO A 170 0.12 -1.94 -13.25
C PRO A 170 0.95 -1.41 -12.07
N LYS A 171 1.96 -2.19 -11.66
CA LYS A 171 3.00 -1.77 -10.72
C LYS A 171 3.59 -0.41 -11.13
N GLY A 172 3.80 0.47 -10.15
CA GLY A 172 4.50 1.72 -10.37
C GLY A 172 4.14 2.81 -9.38
N VAL A 173 4.73 3.98 -9.60
CA VAL A 173 4.43 5.19 -8.83
C VAL A 173 3.36 5.99 -9.56
N TYR A 174 2.31 6.35 -8.83
CA TYR A 174 1.21 7.18 -9.28
C TYR A 174 1.25 8.50 -8.52
N ALA A 175 1.26 9.62 -9.23
CA ALA A 175 1.35 10.94 -8.63
C ALA A 175 0.23 11.86 -9.13
N GLY A 176 -0.25 12.74 -8.27
CA GLY A 176 -1.21 13.78 -8.61
C GLY A 176 -1.07 14.99 -7.69
N THR A 177 -1.56 16.14 -8.14
CA THR A 177 -1.45 17.40 -7.40
C THR A 177 -2.80 18.10 -7.29
N ILE A 178 -3.08 18.69 -6.13
CA ILE A 178 -4.23 19.55 -5.87
C ILE A 178 -3.69 20.95 -5.57
N GLN A 179 -4.18 21.96 -6.29
CA GLN A 179 -3.95 23.35 -5.91
C GLN A 179 -4.89 23.71 -4.76
N ALA A 180 -4.32 24.10 -3.63
CA ALA A 180 -5.04 24.29 -2.37
C ALA A 180 -4.63 25.61 -1.72
N ASP A 181 -4.90 26.72 -2.40
CA ASP A 181 -4.51 28.05 -1.91
C ASP A 181 -5.17 28.37 -0.56
N ILE A 182 -4.36 28.75 0.41
CA ILE A 182 -4.78 29.02 1.79
C ILE A 182 -5.13 30.50 1.92
N LYS A 183 -6.27 30.82 2.52
CA LYS A 183 -6.66 32.20 2.85
C LYS A 183 -6.74 32.37 4.36
N TYR A 184 -6.16 33.45 4.86
CA TYR A 184 -6.34 33.86 6.24
C TYR A 184 -6.54 35.36 6.36
N TYR A 185 -7.13 35.79 7.48
CA TYR A 185 -7.40 37.20 7.75
C TYR A 185 -6.50 37.71 8.87
N TYR A 186 -6.16 38.99 8.79
CA TYR A 186 -5.34 39.66 9.78
C TYR A 186 -5.73 41.14 9.90
N GLU A 187 -5.45 41.73 11.05
CA GLU A 187 -5.57 43.16 11.26
C GLU A 187 -4.33 43.88 10.71
N SER A 188 -4.54 44.76 9.73
CA SER A 188 -3.50 45.62 9.18
C SER A 188 -2.99 46.63 10.20
N LEU A 189 -1.83 47.24 9.94
CA LEU A 189 -1.27 48.31 10.79
C LEU A 189 -2.24 49.49 11.00
N GLY A 190 -3.18 49.72 10.08
CA GLY A 190 -4.22 50.75 10.18
C GLY A 190 -5.46 50.32 10.97
N GLY A 191 -5.48 49.11 11.55
CA GLY A 191 -6.62 48.58 12.31
C GLY A 191 -7.74 47.96 11.46
N ALA A 192 -7.59 47.92 10.13
CA ALA A 192 -8.57 47.30 9.25
C ALA A 192 -8.33 45.79 9.13
N LEU A 193 -9.39 44.99 9.25
CA LEU A 193 -9.36 43.56 8.93
C LEU A 193 -9.18 43.39 7.41
N THR A 194 -8.16 42.64 7.01
CA THR A 194 -7.85 42.32 5.62
C THR A 194 -7.42 40.85 5.52
N TYR A 195 -7.06 40.38 4.33
CA TYR A 195 -6.68 38.98 4.11
C TYR A 195 -5.43 38.83 3.26
N ARG A 196 -4.84 37.66 3.35
CA ARG A 196 -3.78 37.21 2.46
C ARG A 196 -4.06 35.80 1.96
N VAL A 197 -3.58 35.53 0.76
CA VAL A 197 -3.59 34.20 0.15
C VAL A 197 -2.16 33.67 0.09
N ILE A 198 -1.97 32.42 0.52
CA ILE A 198 -0.72 31.67 0.39
C ILE A 198 -0.97 30.61 -0.68
N PRO A 199 -0.35 30.70 -1.87
CA PRO A 199 -0.43 29.67 -2.88
C PRO A 199 0.20 28.38 -2.36
N GLU A 200 -0.51 27.25 -2.49
CA GLU A 200 -0.05 25.96 -1.99
C GLU A 200 -0.46 24.85 -2.97
N VAL A 201 0.41 23.86 -3.11
CA VAL A 201 0.15 22.64 -3.88
C VAL A 201 0.32 21.44 -2.97
N PHE A 202 -0.74 20.64 -2.85
CA PHE A 202 -0.71 19.35 -2.17
C PHE A 202 -0.45 18.25 -3.20
N THR A 203 0.62 17.49 -3.00
CA THR A 203 1.00 16.37 -3.87
C THR A 203 0.66 15.06 -3.18
N VAL A 204 0.14 14.09 -3.92
CA VAL A 204 -0.03 12.71 -3.45
C VAL A 204 0.82 11.80 -4.33
N ASN A 205 1.64 10.96 -3.70
CA ASN A 205 2.39 9.89 -4.32
C ASN A 205 1.95 8.55 -3.75
N VAL A 206 1.61 7.62 -4.63
CA VAL A 206 1.31 6.23 -4.27
C VAL A 206 2.31 5.32 -4.96
N ASN A 207 3.11 4.61 -4.19
CA ASN A 207 3.94 3.51 -4.70
C ASN A 207 3.11 2.22 -4.63
N TYR A 208 2.69 1.70 -5.79
CA TYR A 208 1.81 0.53 -5.90
C TYR A 208 2.59 -0.70 -6.38
N VAL A 209 2.54 -1.76 -5.58
CA VAL A 209 3.08 -3.10 -5.86
C VAL A 209 1.92 -4.10 -5.79
N PRO A 210 1.38 -4.56 -6.93
CA PRO A 210 0.31 -5.55 -6.93
C PRO A 210 0.84 -6.92 -6.49
N ASN A 211 0.02 -7.65 -5.74
CA ASN A 211 0.21 -9.05 -5.43
C ASN A 211 -1.15 -9.76 -5.52
N THR A 212 -1.37 -10.57 -6.55
CA THR A 212 -2.65 -11.21 -6.86
C THR A 212 -2.44 -12.57 -7.53
N LEU A 213 -3.13 -13.60 -7.07
CA LEU A 213 -3.24 -14.90 -7.73
C LEU A 213 -4.57 -14.97 -8.49
N GLU A 214 -4.52 -14.96 -9.82
CA GLU A 214 -5.72 -15.00 -10.67
C GLU A 214 -6.20 -16.42 -10.96
N SER A 215 -5.27 -17.34 -11.22
CA SER A 215 -5.60 -18.75 -11.47
C SER A 215 -4.40 -19.67 -11.28
N ILE A 216 -4.70 -20.92 -10.95
CA ILE A 216 -3.75 -22.03 -10.96
C ILE A 216 -4.16 -23.01 -12.07
N LYS A 217 -3.19 -23.41 -12.89
CA LYS A 217 -3.32 -24.52 -13.83
C LYS A 217 -2.37 -25.63 -13.40
N VAL A 218 -2.90 -26.85 -13.35
CA VAL A 218 -2.13 -28.06 -13.07
C VAL A 218 -2.17 -28.92 -14.33
N SER A 219 -1.01 -29.34 -14.84
CA SER A 219 -0.90 -30.30 -15.93
C SER A 219 -0.07 -31.51 -15.51
N GLY A 220 -0.53 -32.70 -15.92
CA GLY A 220 0.01 -34.00 -15.54
C GLY A 220 -1.13 -35.01 -15.59
N ASP A 221 -0.88 -36.24 -16.04
CA ASP A 221 -1.92 -37.28 -16.09
C ASP A 221 -2.06 -38.05 -14.76
N GLY A 222 -1.11 -37.86 -13.84
CA GLY A 222 -1.05 -38.54 -12.55
C GLY A 222 -0.80 -40.04 -12.67
N ILE A 223 -0.38 -40.52 -13.85
CA ILE A 223 -0.07 -41.94 -14.06
C ILE A 223 1.36 -42.17 -13.62
N MET A 224 1.54 -43.09 -12.66
CA MET A 224 2.84 -43.57 -12.20
C MET A 224 3.04 -44.97 -12.76
N GLU A 225 3.88 -45.12 -13.80
CA GLU A 225 4.17 -46.42 -14.40
C GLU A 225 5.18 -47.19 -13.53
N PRO A 226 4.80 -48.33 -12.91
CA PRO A 226 5.69 -49.07 -12.03
C PRO A 226 6.83 -49.75 -12.79
N VAL A 227 8.05 -49.57 -12.30
CA VAL A 227 9.26 -50.26 -12.74
C VAL A 227 9.62 -51.31 -11.69
N TYR A 228 9.61 -52.58 -12.10
CA TYR A 228 10.02 -53.69 -11.24
C TYR A 228 11.50 -54.01 -11.43
N ASP A 229 12.29 -53.88 -10.36
CA ASP A 229 13.68 -54.33 -10.29
C ASP A 229 13.70 -55.83 -9.97
N THR A 230 14.10 -56.65 -10.95
CA THR A 230 14.16 -58.11 -10.80
C THR A 230 15.33 -58.60 -9.96
N ASP A 231 16.37 -57.77 -9.78
CA ASP A 231 17.55 -58.14 -9.01
C ASP A 231 17.27 -57.90 -7.51
N ASN A 232 16.79 -56.70 -7.18
CA ASN A 232 16.48 -56.32 -5.80
C ASN A 232 15.06 -56.72 -5.35
N HIS A 233 14.20 -57.14 -6.29
CA HIS A 233 12.81 -57.49 -6.06
C HIS A 233 12.00 -56.32 -5.47
N THR A 234 12.20 -55.12 -6.02
CA THR A 234 11.55 -53.87 -5.59
C THR A 234 10.76 -53.22 -6.72
N VAL A 235 9.80 -52.36 -6.37
CA VAL A 235 9.02 -51.56 -7.33
C VAL A 235 9.22 -50.08 -7.02
N SER A 236 9.45 -49.30 -8.07
CA SER A 236 9.53 -47.83 -8.03
C SER A 236 8.67 -47.21 -9.10
N ALA A 237 8.18 -46.00 -8.88
CA ALA A 237 7.58 -45.19 -9.93
C ALA A 237 7.64 -43.70 -9.59
N ASP A 238 7.54 -42.87 -10.62
CA ASP A 238 7.40 -41.43 -10.48
C ASP A 238 6.45 -40.84 -11.52
N THR A 239 5.97 -39.63 -11.24
CA THR A 239 5.22 -38.78 -12.17
C THR A 239 5.44 -37.32 -11.79
N THR A 240 5.10 -36.40 -12.68
CA THR A 240 5.29 -34.96 -12.46
C THR A 240 4.03 -34.18 -12.77
N PHE A 241 3.67 -33.27 -11.86
CA PHE A 241 2.68 -32.23 -12.09
C PHE A 241 3.39 -30.90 -12.34
N ASN A 242 3.12 -30.28 -13.49
CA ASN A 242 3.55 -28.91 -13.76
C ASN A 242 2.48 -27.95 -13.26
N ILE A 243 2.88 -27.01 -12.40
CA ILE A 243 2.04 -25.99 -11.83
C ILE A 243 2.33 -24.67 -12.53
N THR A 244 1.29 -24.03 -13.05
CA THR A 244 1.35 -22.67 -13.62
C THR A 244 0.38 -21.78 -12.86
N ALA A 245 0.92 -20.86 -12.07
CA ALA A 245 0.16 -19.80 -11.42
C ALA A 245 0.20 -18.54 -12.28
N LEU A 246 -0.97 -17.99 -12.59
CA LEU A 246 -1.13 -16.73 -13.31
C LEU A 246 -1.62 -15.66 -12.35
N GLY A 247 -1.06 -14.46 -12.47
CA GLY A 247 -1.42 -13.34 -11.61
C GLY A 247 -0.45 -12.19 -11.73
N GLN A 248 -0.20 -11.51 -10.62
CA GLN A 248 0.85 -10.50 -10.47
C GLN A 248 1.55 -10.81 -9.15
N PHE A 249 2.79 -11.26 -9.22
CA PHE A 249 3.54 -11.72 -8.06
C PHE A 249 4.74 -10.81 -7.85
N SER A 250 4.88 -10.28 -6.64
CA SER A 250 6.07 -9.54 -6.21
C SER A 250 7.02 -10.40 -5.38
N THR A 251 6.47 -11.34 -4.60
CA THR A 251 7.21 -12.12 -3.60
C THR A 251 7.17 -13.61 -3.94
N GLY A 252 6.01 -14.16 -4.31
CA GLY A 252 5.89 -15.59 -4.58
C GLY A 252 4.48 -16.16 -4.38
N LEU A 253 4.43 -17.46 -4.11
CA LEU A 253 3.23 -18.19 -3.70
C LEU A 253 3.42 -18.75 -2.30
N TYR A 254 2.38 -18.61 -1.48
CA TYR A 254 2.23 -19.36 -0.24
C TYR A 254 1.50 -20.66 -0.54
N ILE A 255 1.96 -21.75 0.06
CA ILE A 255 1.52 -23.10 -0.27
C ILE A 255 1.13 -23.83 1.02
N THR A 256 -0.06 -24.41 1.03
CA THR A 256 -0.55 -25.22 2.16
C THR A 256 -0.97 -26.59 1.68
N LEU A 257 -0.47 -27.62 2.33
CA LEU A 257 -0.86 -29.00 2.09
C LEU A 257 -2.12 -29.32 2.92
N LEU A 258 -3.24 -29.62 2.25
CA LEU A 258 -4.54 -29.84 2.91
C LEU A 258 -4.82 -31.32 3.18
N SER A 259 -4.10 -32.22 2.52
CA SER A 259 -4.23 -33.66 2.73
C SER A 259 -3.28 -34.12 3.83
N HIS A 260 -3.62 -35.23 4.49
CA HIS A 260 -2.81 -35.82 5.57
C HIS A 260 -2.51 -37.31 5.33
N ASP A 261 -3.16 -37.92 4.32
CA ASP A 261 -2.95 -39.31 3.92
C ASP A 261 -2.16 -39.33 2.60
N PHE A 262 -0.87 -39.68 2.66
CA PHE A 262 0.03 -39.66 1.50
C PHE A 262 0.40 -41.07 1.06
N GLU A 263 -0.62 -41.85 0.75
CA GLU A 263 -0.49 -43.24 0.35
C GLU A 263 -1.34 -43.53 -0.90
N LEU A 264 -0.81 -44.38 -1.77
CA LEU A 264 -1.59 -45.04 -2.82
C LEU A 264 -2.25 -46.28 -2.22
N LYS A 265 -3.56 -46.45 -2.42
CA LYS A 265 -4.33 -47.58 -1.89
C LYS A 265 -4.63 -48.58 -3.00
N SER A 266 -4.44 -49.87 -2.72
CA SER A 266 -4.80 -50.95 -3.65
C SER A 266 -6.30 -50.93 -3.97
N SER A 267 -6.63 -51.18 -5.23
CA SER A 267 -8.02 -51.30 -5.69
C SER A 267 -8.63 -52.69 -5.44
N VAL A 268 -7.79 -53.68 -5.12
CA VAL A 268 -8.18 -55.10 -5.04
C VAL A 268 -7.83 -55.76 -3.71
N GLY A 269 -7.05 -55.10 -2.86
CA GLY A 269 -6.62 -55.60 -1.56
C GLY A 269 -6.41 -54.47 -0.55
N GLU A 270 -5.67 -54.76 0.53
CA GLU A 270 -5.51 -53.86 1.69
C GLU A 270 -4.11 -53.23 1.77
N THR A 271 -3.25 -53.51 0.78
CA THR A 271 -1.89 -52.94 0.73
C THR A 271 -1.91 -51.47 0.33
N THR A 272 -0.99 -50.70 0.92
CA THR A 272 -0.77 -49.28 0.59
C THR A 272 0.69 -49.03 0.25
N ILE A 273 0.94 -48.01 -0.57
CA ILE A 273 2.29 -47.58 -0.96
C ILE A 273 2.43 -46.12 -0.54
N PRO A 274 3.27 -45.79 0.46
CA PRO A 274 3.56 -44.40 0.78
C PRO A 274 4.29 -43.74 -0.38
N PHE A 275 3.95 -42.49 -0.68
CA PHE A 275 4.62 -41.71 -1.72
C PHE A 275 5.27 -40.45 -1.14
N SER A 276 6.23 -39.93 -1.89
CA SER A 276 6.97 -38.71 -1.63
C SER A 276 6.56 -37.63 -2.64
N VAL A 277 6.62 -36.36 -2.23
CA VAL A 277 6.37 -35.20 -3.09
C VAL A 277 7.52 -34.23 -2.93
N THR A 278 8.15 -33.91 -4.06
CA THR A 278 9.31 -33.01 -4.10
C THR A 278 9.07 -31.87 -5.08
N CYS A 279 9.47 -30.66 -4.69
CA CYS A 279 9.57 -29.53 -5.59
C CYS A 279 10.98 -29.48 -6.18
N LEU A 280 11.09 -29.55 -7.51
CA LEU A 280 12.37 -29.71 -8.19
C LEU A 280 13.17 -28.39 -8.33
N GLN A 281 12.50 -27.25 -8.17
CA GLN A 281 13.08 -25.93 -8.36
C GLN A 281 13.76 -25.41 -7.08
N SER A 282 14.84 -24.64 -7.25
CA SER A 282 15.56 -24.00 -6.14
C SER A 282 14.81 -22.86 -5.46
N ASN A 283 13.71 -22.41 -6.08
CA ASN A 283 12.85 -21.33 -5.59
C ASN A 283 11.81 -21.82 -4.57
N CYS A 284 11.61 -23.14 -4.46
CA CYS A 284 10.89 -23.72 -3.35
C CYS A 284 11.75 -23.62 -2.09
N GLU A 285 11.17 -23.03 -1.05
CA GLU A 285 11.79 -22.91 0.27
C GLU A 285 12.12 -24.30 0.82
N ASP A 286 11.16 -25.23 0.73
CA ASP A 286 11.34 -26.65 1.02
C ASP A 286 11.28 -27.47 -0.27
N GLN A 287 12.32 -28.25 -0.54
CA GLN A 287 12.38 -29.12 -1.72
C GLN A 287 11.68 -30.47 -1.53
N GLU A 288 11.61 -30.98 -0.30
CA GLU A 288 10.93 -32.24 0.04
C GLU A 288 9.71 -31.90 0.90
N TRP A 289 8.51 -32.00 0.34
CA TRP A 289 7.27 -31.68 1.06
C TRP A 289 6.76 -32.89 1.82
N ILE A 290 6.90 -34.06 1.19
CA ILE A 290 6.46 -35.34 1.73
C ILE A 290 7.56 -36.34 1.47
N LYS A 291 7.94 -37.10 2.49
CA LYS A 291 8.90 -38.19 2.41
C LYS A 291 8.26 -39.47 2.95
N ASP A 292 8.19 -40.49 2.11
CA ASP A 292 7.69 -41.83 2.46
C ASP A 292 6.36 -41.76 3.24
N GLY A 293 5.42 -40.97 2.72
CA GLY A 293 4.08 -40.82 3.30
C GLY A 293 3.97 -39.82 4.46
N VAL A 294 5.05 -39.14 4.84
CA VAL A 294 5.10 -38.22 5.99
C VAL A 294 5.43 -36.79 5.53
N SER A 295 4.58 -35.83 5.90
CA SER A 295 4.84 -34.39 5.67
C SER A 295 6.16 -33.98 6.35
N GLN A 296 7.00 -33.27 5.62
CA GLN A 296 8.25 -32.69 6.10
C GLN A 296 8.13 -31.18 6.41
N LEU A 297 6.99 -30.59 6.04
CA LEU A 297 6.75 -29.16 6.18
C LEU A 297 6.40 -28.80 7.63
N GLU A 298 6.89 -27.66 8.10
CA GLU A 298 6.41 -27.10 9.36
C GLU A 298 4.98 -26.62 9.16
N SER A 299 4.05 -27.10 9.99
CA SER A 299 2.62 -26.74 9.92
C SER A 299 1.95 -27.03 8.57
N ASP A 300 2.49 -27.97 7.77
CA ASP A 300 1.99 -28.30 6.43
C ASP A 300 2.04 -27.12 5.43
N GLU A 301 2.94 -26.17 5.68
CA GLU A 301 3.06 -24.92 4.93
C GLU A 301 4.48 -24.74 4.35
N THR A 302 4.57 -24.10 3.19
CA THR A 302 5.84 -23.73 2.54
C THR A 302 5.63 -22.59 1.54
N SER A 303 6.70 -22.12 0.91
CA SER A 303 6.66 -21.02 -0.05
C SER A 303 7.42 -21.32 -1.34
N TYR A 304 6.94 -20.75 -2.44
CA TYR A 304 7.71 -20.59 -3.67
C TYR A 304 8.06 -19.12 -3.85
N THR A 305 9.35 -18.77 -3.78
CA THR A 305 9.79 -17.37 -3.81
C THR A 305 10.33 -16.95 -5.18
N ILE A 306 10.15 -15.67 -5.53
CA ILE A 306 10.72 -15.07 -6.75
C ILE A 306 11.53 -13.82 -6.41
N ASP A 307 12.71 -13.69 -7.02
CA ASP A 307 13.56 -12.50 -6.84
C ASP A 307 13.14 -11.33 -7.74
N THR A 308 12.38 -11.63 -8.80
CA THR A 308 11.96 -10.65 -9.80
C THR A 308 10.45 -10.74 -10.00
N PRO A 309 9.70 -9.62 -9.93
CA PRO A 309 8.27 -9.62 -10.15
C PRO A 309 7.88 -10.27 -11.47
N SER A 310 6.83 -11.09 -11.44
CA SER A 310 6.37 -11.87 -12.58
C SER A 310 4.85 -11.91 -12.64
N ASN A 311 4.31 -12.09 -13.83
CA ASN A 311 2.88 -12.38 -14.03
C ASN A 311 2.58 -13.89 -14.10
N ILE A 312 3.62 -14.71 -14.02
CA ILE A 312 3.54 -16.16 -14.09
C ILE A 312 4.59 -16.79 -13.17
N ILE A 313 4.18 -17.80 -12.42
CA ILE A 313 5.08 -18.68 -11.66
C ILE A 313 4.88 -20.09 -12.20
N ASN A 314 5.98 -20.75 -12.58
CA ASN A 314 5.99 -22.12 -13.08
C ASN A 314 6.94 -22.96 -12.24
N PHE A 315 6.46 -24.10 -11.75
CA PHE A 315 7.27 -25.06 -11.02
C PHE A 315 6.67 -26.45 -11.11
N ASP A 316 7.44 -27.45 -10.71
CA ASP A 316 7.11 -28.86 -10.90
C ASP A 316 7.09 -29.57 -9.56
N LEU A 317 6.05 -30.35 -9.34
CA LEU A 317 5.94 -31.29 -8.24
C LEU A 317 6.16 -32.70 -8.78
N ASN A 318 7.26 -33.33 -8.38
CA ASN A 318 7.49 -34.74 -8.65
C ASN A 318 6.90 -35.58 -7.51
N VAL A 319 6.08 -36.55 -7.87
CA VAL A 319 5.47 -37.53 -6.96
C VAL A 319 6.11 -38.87 -7.25
N SER A 320 6.66 -39.53 -6.24
CA SER A 320 7.39 -40.78 -6.45
C SER A 320 7.32 -41.73 -5.25
N TYR A 321 7.56 -43.01 -5.51
CA TYR A 321 7.93 -44.01 -4.50
C TYR A 321 9.10 -44.83 -5.04
N GLN A 322 9.99 -45.25 -4.15
CA GLN A 322 11.22 -45.95 -4.54
C GLN A 322 11.42 -47.20 -3.69
N ASP A 323 11.94 -48.24 -4.33
CA ASP A 323 12.48 -49.44 -3.69
C ASP A 323 11.50 -50.19 -2.76
N ILE A 324 10.20 -50.17 -3.07
CA ILE A 324 9.19 -50.87 -2.28
C ILE A 324 9.34 -52.38 -2.48
N PRO A 325 9.52 -53.20 -1.42
CA PRO A 325 9.68 -54.64 -1.56
C PRO A 325 8.46 -55.29 -2.23
N SER A 326 8.68 -56.19 -3.19
CA SER A 326 7.58 -56.86 -3.89
C SER A 326 6.70 -57.73 -2.99
N THR A 327 7.15 -58.04 -1.78
CA THR A 327 6.37 -58.76 -0.76
C THR A 327 5.37 -57.88 -0.02
N GLU A 328 5.50 -56.55 -0.12
CA GLU A 328 4.63 -55.56 0.54
C GLU A 328 3.56 -54.99 -0.40
N VAL A 329 3.62 -55.37 -1.67
CA VAL A 329 2.68 -54.94 -2.71
C VAL A 329 2.00 -56.14 -3.36
N GLU A 330 0.78 -55.92 -3.82
CA GLU A 330 -0.04 -56.90 -4.52
C GLU A 330 -0.15 -56.49 -6.00
N THR A 331 -0.39 -57.47 -6.87
CA THR A 331 -0.65 -57.16 -8.28
C THR A 331 -2.00 -56.47 -8.42
N GLY A 332 -2.01 -55.22 -8.87
CA GLY A 332 -3.23 -54.46 -9.06
C GLY A 332 -2.97 -52.99 -9.36
N ALA A 333 -4.05 -52.23 -9.54
CA ALA A 333 -3.96 -50.77 -9.62
C ALA A 333 -3.99 -50.16 -8.22
N TYR A 334 -3.17 -49.14 -8.01
CA TYR A 334 -3.15 -48.32 -6.80
C TYR A 334 -3.59 -46.90 -7.12
N THR A 335 -4.33 -46.27 -6.21
CA THR A 335 -4.82 -44.90 -6.39
C THR A 335 -4.63 -44.08 -5.12
N GLY A 336 -4.19 -42.84 -5.25
CA GLY A 336 -4.09 -41.88 -4.16
C GLY A 336 -4.38 -40.47 -4.67
N SER A 337 -4.47 -39.53 -3.74
CA SER A 337 -4.67 -38.11 -4.05
C SER A 337 -4.14 -37.26 -2.92
N PHE A 338 -3.59 -36.10 -3.25
CA PHE A 338 -3.26 -35.05 -2.29
C PHE A 338 -3.81 -33.72 -2.80
N THR A 339 -4.10 -32.80 -1.88
CA THR A 339 -4.65 -31.49 -2.17
C THR A 339 -3.69 -30.42 -1.67
N VAL A 340 -3.41 -29.45 -2.53
CA VAL A 340 -2.55 -28.29 -2.25
C VAL A 340 -3.37 -27.03 -2.49
N MET A 341 -3.28 -26.09 -1.55
CA MET A 341 -3.82 -24.75 -1.67
C MET A 341 -2.69 -23.77 -2.01
N PHE A 342 -2.99 -22.82 -2.89
CA PHE A 342 -2.08 -21.75 -3.29
C PHE A 342 -2.69 -20.42 -2.93
N GLU A 343 -1.92 -19.55 -2.28
CA GLU A 343 -2.28 -18.17 -1.95
C GLU A 343 -1.15 -17.22 -2.38
N GLU A 344 -1.42 -15.92 -2.40
CA GLU A 344 -0.35 -14.95 -2.61
C GLU A 344 0.60 -14.91 -1.41
N LEU A 345 1.90 -14.96 -1.65
CA LEU A 345 2.90 -14.72 -0.61
C LEU A 345 3.07 -13.21 -0.42
N TYR A 346 2.73 -12.67 0.74
CA TYR A 346 2.81 -11.24 1.04
C TYR A 346 4.20 -10.81 1.53
#